data_AF-A0A7W0S0Q7-F1
#
_entry.id   AF-A0A7W0S0Q7-F1
#
_cell.length_a   1.000
_cell.length_b   1.000
_cell.length_c   1.000
_cell.angle_alpha   90.00
_cell.angle_beta   90.00
_cell.angle_gamma   90.00
#
_symmetry.space_group_name_H-M   'P 1'
#
loop_
_entity.id
_entity.type
_entity.pdbx_description
1 polymer ?
#
loop_
_entity_poly.entity_id
_entity_poly.type
_entity_poly.pdbx_seq_one_letter_code
_entity_poly.pdbx_strand_id
1 'polypeptide(L)'
;MADAATTLPGSDDLARAEAFTRETFVHAGEEPLAAIGPGTARRHALDAAVAEIDAGAKHPSTEWRRRFSLMLGLERVLSEEEPRLADGTSLNPHQVDALSGTLTALLAEAQRNGDAPAPIAAPVLAVDDDPDEAELDPGEAELDPGEEELDAGEAELDPGEEGLDAGEDDDLLDSEDDDLLDSEDDEDDEEDDEDEPEPDEDAPEAALDADQLDEAPDDPNAHKRFWFEHATGAGKTVAAMGFV
;
A
#
# COMPACT_ATOMS: atom_id res chain seq x y z
N MET A 1 36.94 19.68 3.47
CA MET A 1 35.47 19.59 3.61
C MET A 1 34.90 19.84 2.24
N ALA A 2 34.54 18.77 1.54
CA ALA A 2 33.94 18.85 0.22
C ALA A 2 32.43 19.01 0.41
N ASP A 3 31.90 20.04 -0.23
CA ASP A 3 30.50 20.36 -0.42
C ASP A 3 29.82 19.13 -1.06
N ALA A 4 29.01 18.39 -0.30
CA ALA A 4 28.27 17.25 -0.81
C ALA A 4 27.14 17.80 -1.68
N ALA A 5 27.46 17.94 -2.95
CA ALA A 5 26.74 18.70 -3.93
C ALA A 5 25.24 18.35 -3.98
N THR A 6 24.44 19.40 -3.84
CA THR A 6 23.09 19.60 -4.40
C THR A 6 23.12 19.46 -5.94
N THR A 7 23.57 18.32 -6.45
CA THR A 7 23.47 18.01 -7.87
C THR A 7 22.15 17.29 -8.06
N LEU A 8 21.24 17.91 -8.81
CA LEU A 8 20.09 17.20 -9.33
C LEU A 8 20.59 15.92 -10.01
N PRO A 9 20.00 14.74 -9.75
CA PRO A 9 20.31 13.53 -10.45
C PRO A 9 20.15 13.89 -11.92
N GLY A 10 21.17 13.53 -12.71
CA GLY A 10 21.12 13.82 -14.12
C GLY A 10 19.87 13.15 -14.70
N SER A 11 19.32 13.69 -15.78
CA SER A 11 18.26 13.02 -16.54
C SER A 11 18.60 11.55 -16.88
N ASP A 12 19.88 11.19 -16.90
CA ASP A 12 20.39 9.83 -17.07
C ASP A 12 20.10 8.92 -15.87
N ASP A 13 20.28 9.39 -14.63
CA ASP A 13 20.01 8.61 -13.42
C ASP A 13 18.51 8.32 -13.27
N LEU A 14 17.68 9.30 -13.64
CA LEU A 14 16.23 9.13 -13.71
C LEU A 14 15.87 8.01 -14.70
N ALA A 15 16.34 8.08 -15.94
CA ALA A 15 16.05 7.07 -16.96
C ALA A 15 16.57 5.67 -16.56
N ARG A 16 17.76 5.59 -15.96
CA ARG A 16 18.32 4.34 -15.42
C ARG A 16 17.44 3.76 -14.32
N ALA A 17 17.00 4.59 -13.37
CA ALA A 17 16.16 4.17 -12.27
C ALA A 17 14.79 3.70 -12.76
N GLU A 18 14.14 4.42 -13.68
CA GLU A 18 12.85 4.03 -14.26
C GLU A 18 12.94 2.69 -15.01
N ALA A 19 14.02 2.46 -15.77
CA ALA A 19 14.24 1.18 -16.43
C ALA A 19 14.47 0.03 -15.43
N PHE A 20 15.11 0.32 -14.30
CA PHE A 20 15.40 -0.66 -13.24
C PHE A 20 14.15 -1.01 -12.42
N THR A 21 13.36 -0.01 -12.03
CA THR A 21 12.18 -0.16 -11.16
C THR A 21 10.91 -0.49 -11.92
N ARG A 22 10.84 -0.12 -13.21
CA ARG A 22 9.63 -0.12 -14.06
C ARG A 22 8.54 0.83 -13.58
N GLU A 23 8.91 1.81 -12.78
CA GLU A 23 8.02 2.87 -12.29
C GLU A 23 8.49 4.22 -12.84
N THR A 24 7.56 5.17 -12.97
CA THR A 24 7.83 6.55 -13.40
C THR A 24 7.90 7.47 -12.19
N PHE A 25 8.88 8.37 -12.12
CA PHE A 25 9.01 9.29 -10.96
C PHE A 25 8.44 10.70 -11.22
N VAL A 26 8.20 11.06 -12.48
CA VAL A 26 7.61 12.35 -12.87
C VAL A 26 6.45 12.09 -13.83
N HIS A 27 5.23 12.48 -13.43
CA HIS A 27 4.03 12.24 -14.23
C HIS A 27 3.76 13.38 -15.22
N ALA A 28 2.84 13.14 -16.17
CA ALA A 28 2.46 14.14 -17.15
C ALA A 28 1.89 15.40 -16.48
N GLY A 29 2.37 16.58 -16.89
CA GLY A 29 1.94 17.86 -16.32
C GLY A 29 2.69 18.27 -15.04
N GLU A 30 3.53 17.41 -14.47
CA GLU A 30 4.38 17.76 -13.32
C GLU A 30 5.71 18.38 -13.75
N GLU A 31 6.22 19.29 -12.92
CA GLU A 31 7.54 19.89 -13.11
C GLU A 31 8.60 19.02 -12.39
N PRO A 32 9.68 18.58 -13.07
CA PRO A 32 10.65 17.66 -12.48
C PRO A 32 11.31 18.17 -11.20
N LEU A 33 11.69 19.45 -11.11
CA LEU A 33 12.36 19.98 -9.91
C LEU A 33 11.45 19.94 -8.68
N ALA A 34 10.14 20.12 -8.85
CA ALA A 34 9.15 19.97 -7.80
C ALA A 34 8.91 18.50 -7.43
N ALA A 35 8.74 17.62 -8.42
CA ALA A 35 8.45 16.19 -8.20
C ALA A 35 9.60 15.44 -7.50
N ILE A 36 10.83 15.62 -7.99
CA ILE A 36 12.05 14.99 -7.46
C ILE A 36 12.94 15.98 -6.67
N GLY A 37 12.30 16.97 -6.06
CA GLY A 37 12.96 17.93 -5.18
C GLY A 37 13.62 17.29 -3.96
N PRO A 38 14.59 17.97 -3.31
CA PRO A 38 15.21 17.44 -2.09
C PRO A 38 14.18 17.13 -1.00
N GLY A 39 14.29 15.96 -0.38
CA GLY A 39 13.40 15.53 0.71
C GLY A 39 12.03 15.01 0.27
N THR A 40 11.73 14.95 -1.03
CA THR A 40 10.49 14.30 -1.49
C THR A 40 10.60 12.78 -1.39
N ALA A 41 9.47 12.08 -1.21
CA ALA A 41 9.45 10.62 -1.15
C ALA A 41 9.95 10.00 -2.46
N ARG A 42 9.57 10.58 -3.61
CA ARG A 42 10.06 10.19 -4.94
C ARG A 42 11.56 10.36 -5.07
N ARG A 43 12.11 11.44 -4.49
CA ARG A 43 13.56 11.65 -4.49
C ARG A 43 14.30 10.58 -3.70
N HIS A 44 13.82 10.24 -2.50
CA HIS A 44 14.39 9.13 -1.72
C HIS A 44 14.31 7.79 -2.46
N ALA A 45 13.19 7.52 -3.14
CA ALA A 45 13.01 6.31 -3.94
C ALA A 45 14.01 6.24 -5.12
N LEU A 46 14.22 7.37 -5.80
CA LEU A 46 15.19 7.52 -6.90
C LEU A 46 16.62 7.31 -6.40
N ASP A 47 17.03 8.00 -5.34
CA ASP A 47 18.39 7.87 -4.78
C ASP A 47 18.66 6.43 -4.32
N ALA A 48 17.69 5.77 -3.69
CA ALA A 48 17.81 4.38 -3.28
C ALA A 48 17.91 3.42 -4.48
N ALA A 49 17.14 3.66 -5.56
CA ALA A 49 17.22 2.87 -6.78
C ALA A 49 18.59 3.02 -7.45
N VAL A 50 19.08 4.26 -7.58
CA VAL A 50 20.41 4.54 -8.16
C VAL A 50 21.51 3.86 -7.33
N ALA A 51 21.43 3.93 -6.00
CA ALA A 51 22.38 3.25 -5.12
C ALA A 51 22.42 1.72 -5.34
N GLU A 52 21.27 1.08 -5.55
CA GLU A 52 21.22 -0.35 -5.88
C GLU A 52 21.80 -0.66 -7.26
N ILE A 53 21.53 0.18 -8.27
CA ILE A 53 22.10 0.01 -9.62
C ILE A 53 23.63 0.16 -9.57
N ASP A 54 24.13 1.14 -8.83
CA ASP A 54 25.57 1.39 -8.66
C ASP A 54 26.25 0.26 -7.89
N ALA A 55 25.51 -0.42 -6.99
CA ALA A 55 25.94 -1.67 -6.36
C ALA A 55 25.88 -2.90 -7.30
N GLY A 56 25.42 -2.73 -8.54
CA GLY A 56 25.36 -3.78 -9.56
C GLY A 56 24.13 -4.68 -9.48
N ALA A 57 23.07 -4.26 -8.78
CA ALA A 57 21.81 -4.98 -8.75
C ALA A 57 21.17 -5.01 -10.14
N LYS A 58 20.56 -6.14 -10.50
CA LYS A 58 19.84 -6.30 -11.79
C LYS A 58 18.36 -5.98 -11.69
N HIS A 59 17.80 -6.09 -10.48
CA HIS A 59 16.40 -5.84 -10.16
C HIS A 59 16.32 -5.20 -8.77
N PRO A 60 15.24 -4.44 -8.50
CA PRO A 60 15.04 -3.81 -7.20
C PRO A 60 14.98 -4.85 -6.07
N SER A 61 15.66 -4.55 -4.96
CA SER A 61 15.66 -5.39 -3.78
C SER A 61 14.25 -5.55 -3.19
N THR A 62 14.07 -6.55 -2.33
CA THR A 62 12.81 -6.73 -1.59
C THR A 62 12.55 -5.57 -0.62
N GLU A 63 13.61 -4.96 -0.10
CA GLU A 63 13.51 -3.80 0.78
C GLU A 63 12.99 -2.58 0.01
N TRP A 64 13.62 -2.25 -1.12
CA TRP A 64 13.18 -1.16 -1.99
C TRP A 64 11.72 -1.36 -2.43
N ARG A 65 11.36 -2.57 -2.86
CA ARG A 65 9.99 -2.85 -3.32
C ARG A 65 8.94 -2.68 -2.22
N ARG A 66 9.21 -3.20 -1.02
CA ARG A 66 8.28 -3.04 0.12
C ARG A 66 8.09 -1.58 0.50
N ARG A 67 9.12 -0.77 0.32
CA ARG A 67 9.11 0.62 0.74
C ARG A 67 8.51 1.57 -0.30
N PHE A 68 8.80 1.37 -1.58
CA PHE A 68 8.51 2.36 -2.62
C PHE A 68 7.56 1.86 -3.72
N SER A 69 7.48 0.56 -4.01
CA SER A 69 6.68 0.09 -5.17
C SER A 69 5.18 0.38 -5.02
N LEU A 70 4.60 0.17 -3.84
CA LEU A 70 3.18 0.47 -3.62
C LEU A 70 2.90 1.97 -3.74
N MET A 71 3.77 2.79 -3.16
CA MET A 71 3.67 4.25 -3.20
C MET A 71 3.70 4.73 -4.65
N LEU A 72 4.75 4.39 -5.42
CA LEU A 72 4.90 4.81 -6.81
C LEU A 72 3.79 4.25 -7.71
N GLY A 73 3.34 3.02 -7.47
CA GLY A 73 2.22 2.42 -8.19
C GLY A 73 0.91 3.15 -7.96
N LEU A 74 0.64 3.61 -6.73
CA LEU A 74 -0.52 4.44 -6.41
C LEU A 74 -0.40 5.83 -7.02
N GLU A 75 0.77 6.47 -6.98
CA GLU A 75 1.00 7.76 -7.65
C GLU A 75 0.73 7.65 -9.15
N ARG A 76 1.19 6.59 -9.80
CA ARG A 76 0.93 6.35 -11.22
C ARG A 76 -0.56 6.24 -11.51
N VAL A 77 -1.29 5.40 -10.77
CA VAL A 77 -2.74 5.21 -10.98
C VAL A 77 -3.52 6.50 -10.71
N LEU A 78 -3.20 7.20 -9.62
CA LEU A 78 -3.90 8.42 -9.21
C LEU A 78 -3.48 9.67 -10.00
N SER A 79 -2.43 9.60 -10.82
CA SER A 79 -2.04 10.67 -11.74
C SER A 79 -2.88 10.73 -13.01
N GLU A 80 -3.63 9.67 -13.32
CA GLU A 80 -4.54 9.61 -14.46
C GLU A 80 -5.83 10.40 -14.14
N GLU A 81 -6.37 11.13 -15.13
CA GLU A 81 -7.61 11.91 -14.96
C GLU A 81 -8.81 11.02 -14.60
N GLU A 82 -8.86 9.82 -15.20
CA GLU A 82 -9.82 8.77 -14.88
C GLU A 82 -9.06 7.50 -14.44
N PRO A 83 -8.79 7.30 -13.14
CA PRO A 83 -8.04 6.15 -12.66
C PRO A 83 -8.81 4.85 -12.91
N ARG A 84 -8.11 3.83 -13.45
CA ARG A 84 -8.70 2.53 -13.80
C ARG A 84 -7.95 1.36 -13.15
N LEU A 85 -8.69 0.30 -12.84
CA LEU A 85 -8.15 -0.99 -12.43
C LEU A 85 -7.55 -1.74 -13.63
N ALA A 86 -6.81 -2.82 -13.36
CA ALA A 86 -6.17 -3.63 -14.39
C ALA A 86 -7.16 -4.30 -15.36
N ASP A 87 -8.42 -4.47 -14.95
CA ASP A 87 -9.51 -4.98 -15.78
C ASP A 87 -10.22 -3.88 -16.60
N GLY A 88 -9.78 -2.63 -16.49
CA GLY A 88 -10.34 -1.47 -17.19
C GLY A 88 -11.46 -0.76 -16.43
N THR A 89 -11.90 -1.28 -15.29
CA THR A 89 -12.96 -0.66 -14.46
C THR A 89 -12.48 0.67 -13.89
N SER A 90 -13.24 1.75 -14.09
CA SER A 90 -12.96 3.06 -13.49
C SER A 90 -13.17 3.04 -11.98
N LEU A 91 -12.28 3.67 -11.22
CA LEU A 91 -12.43 3.82 -9.78
C LEU A 91 -13.48 4.89 -9.46
N ASN A 92 -14.36 4.60 -8.49
CA ASN A 92 -15.31 5.58 -7.98
C ASN A 92 -14.57 6.66 -7.15
N PRO A 93 -15.04 7.93 -7.14
CA PRO A 93 -14.52 8.99 -6.27
C PRO A 93 -14.18 8.58 -4.83
N HIS A 94 -15.06 7.84 -4.14
CA HIS A 94 -14.78 7.43 -2.75
C HIS A 94 -13.57 6.48 -2.63
N GLN A 95 -13.32 5.67 -3.66
CA GLN A 95 -12.20 4.75 -3.71
C GLN A 95 -10.91 5.54 -3.98
N VAL A 96 -10.98 6.51 -4.89
CA VAL A 96 -9.91 7.46 -5.17
C VAL A 96 -9.53 8.21 -3.88
N ASP A 97 -10.50 8.66 -3.09
CA ASP A 97 -10.26 9.34 -1.81
C ASP A 97 -9.57 8.43 -0.79
N ALA A 98 -10.07 7.20 -0.62
CA ALA A 98 -9.48 6.24 0.29
C ALA A 98 -8.03 5.91 -0.10
N LEU A 99 -7.77 5.70 -1.40
CA LEU A 99 -6.43 5.43 -1.91
C LEU A 99 -5.52 6.65 -1.79
N SER A 100 -6.03 7.86 -2.03
CA SER A 100 -5.28 9.12 -1.84
C SER A 100 -4.88 9.34 -0.39
N GLY A 101 -5.74 8.97 0.56
CA GLY A 101 -5.42 8.94 1.98
C GLY A 101 -4.28 7.96 2.30
N THR A 102 -4.34 6.74 1.75
CA THR A 102 -3.25 5.76 1.93
C THR A 102 -1.93 6.22 1.29
N LEU A 103 -2.00 6.84 0.11
CA LEU A 103 -0.83 7.40 -0.56
C LEU A 103 -0.20 8.50 0.30
N THR A 104 -1.01 9.40 0.86
CA THR A 104 -0.53 10.46 1.77
C THR A 104 0.22 9.88 2.97
N ALA A 105 -0.31 8.81 3.58
CA ALA A 105 0.37 8.13 4.68
C ALA A 105 1.70 7.50 4.26
N LEU A 106 1.76 6.86 3.08
CA LEU A 106 2.98 6.27 2.53
C LEU A 106 4.03 7.33 2.18
N LEU A 107 3.63 8.46 1.60
CA LEU A 107 4.51 9.58 1.28
C LEU A 107 5.16 10.14 2.56
N ALA A 108 4.36 10.37 3.60
CA ALA A 108 4.86 10.86 4.89
C ALA A 108 5.83 9.86 5.55
N GLU A 109 5.55 8.57 5.46
CA GLU A 109 6.42 7.51 5.98
C GLU A 109 7.74 7.42 5.20
N ALA A 110 7.69 7.48 3.88
CA ALA A 110 8.88 7.43 3.02
C ALA A 110 9.82 8.62 3.28
N GLN A 111 9.25 9.81 3.51
CA GLN A 111 10.00 11.03 3.88
C GLN A 111 10.63 10.90 5.26
N ARG A 112 9.89 10.47 6.28
CA ARG A 112 10.45 10.26 7.65
C ARG A 112 11.62 9.29 7.64
N ASN A 113 11.47 8.17 6.93
CA ASN A 113 12.51 7.16 6.87
C ASN A 113 13.69 7.56 5.97
N GLY A 114 13.53 8.56 5.10
CA GLY A 114 14.58 9.08 4.23
C GLY A 114 15.38 10.23 4.88
N ASP A 115 14.74 10.97 5.77
CA ASP A 115 15.35 12.01 6.61
C ASP A 115 16.04 11.43 7.86
N ALA A 116 15.74 10.16 8.20
CA ALA A 116 16.47 9.45 9.23
C ALA A 116 17.97 9.49 8.89
N PRO A 117 18.83 10.12 9.73
CA PRO A 117 20.25 10.16 9.46
C PRO A 117 20.73 8.71 9.31
N ALA A 118 21.48 8.44 8.23
CA ALA A 118 22.17 7.17 8.07
C ALA A 118 22.83 6.83 9.42
N PRO A 119 22.68 5.59 9.95
CA PRO A 119 23.25 5.26 11.23
C PRO A 119 24.74 5.54 11.12
N ILE A 120 25.15 6.66 11.73
CA ILE A 120 26.55 7.04 11.90
C ILE A 120 27.16 5.83 12.55
N ALA A 121 28.08 5.19 11.81
CA ALA A 121 28.67 3.90 12.12
C ALA A 121 28.69 3.66 13.62
N ALA A 122 28.03 2.58 14.06
CA ALA A 122 28.10 2.12 15.43
C ALA A 122 29.55 2.24 15.91
N PRO A 123 29.82 2.80 17.11
CA PRO A 123 31.18 2.95 17.58
C PRO A 123 31.82 1.56 17.54
N VAL A 124 32.77 1.39 16.63
CA VAL A 124 33.72 0.28 16.66
C VAL A 124 34.37 0.37 18.03
N LEU A 125 33.92 -0.47 18.95
CA LEU A 125 34.66 -0.80 20.15
C LEU A 125 35.96 -1.43 19.65
N ALA A 126 36.97 -0.59 19.45
CA ALA A 126 38.35 -1.00 19.33
C ALA A 126 38.72 -1.66 20.67
N VAL A 127 38.44 -2.95 20.77
CA VAL A 127 39.24 -3.84 21.62
C VAL A 127 40.54 -4.00 20.84
N ASP A 128 41.61 -3.38 21.36
CA ASP A 128 42.98 -3.69 21.01
C ASP A 128 43.15 -5.22 21.03
N ASP A 129 43.40 -5.79 19.86
CA ASP A 129 43.84 -7.17 19.69
C ASP A 129 45.31 -7.21 20.12
N ASP A 130 45.56 -7.54 21.39
CA ASP A 130 46.86 -7.94 21.89
C ASP A 130 46.92 -9.47 21.79
N PRO A 131 47.77 -10.06 20.93
CA PRO A 131 47.84 -11.50 20.77
C PRO A 131 48.79 -12.06 21.83
N ASP A 132 48.26 -12.38 23.01
CA ASP A 132 48.97 -13.25 23.95
C ASP A 132 48.17 -14.55 24.17
N GLU A 133 48.72 -15.61 23.60
CA GLU A 133 48.32 -17.00 23.79
C GLU A 133 48.38 -17.36 25.28
N ALA A 134 47.24 -17.65 25.90
CA ALA A 134 47.18 -18.39 27.14
C ALA A 134 46.04 -19.41 27.07
N GLU A 135 46.40 -20.64 26.72
CA GLU A 135 45.57 -21.82 26.95
C GLU A 135 45.20 -21.93 28.44
N LEU A 136 43.91 -21.87 28.76
CA LEU A 136 43.39 -22.23 30.09
C LEU A 136 42.13 -23.10 29.94
N ASP A 137 42.39 -24.41 29.98
CA ASP A 137 41.62 -25.51 30.59
C ASP A 137 40.09 -25.35 30.79
N PRO A 138 39.23 -26.16 30.13
CA PRO A 138 37.80 -26.19 30.39
C PRO A 138 37.50 -27.08 31.61
N GLY A 139 37.57 -26.51 32.80
CA GLY A 139 37.14 -27.13 34.04
C GLY A 139 35.62 -27.00 34.24
N GLU A 140 34.93 -28.14 34.26
CA GLU A 140 33.50 -28.30 34.54
C GLU A 140 33.06 -27.57 35.83
N ALA A 141 31.99 -26.77 35.72
CA ALA A 141 31.21 -26.32 36.87
C ALA A 141 29.73 -26.30 36.49
N GLU A 142 29.08 -27.44 36.71
CA GLU A 142 27.62 -27.57 36.84
C GLU A 142 27.15 -26.69 38.01
N LEU A 143 26.34 -25.67 37.74
CA LEU A 143 25.59 -24.93 38.77
C LEU A 143 24.13 -24.72 38.30
N ASP A 144 23.31 -25.68 38.72
CA ASP A 144 21.89 -25.62 39.12
C ASP A 144 21.04 -24.38 38.71
N PRO A 145 19.96 -24.54 37.92
CA PRO A 145 18.96 -23.50 37.70
C PRO A 145 17.97 -23.48 38.88
N GLY A 146 18.33 -22.78 39.95
CA GLY A 146 17.44 -22.50 41.06
C GLY A 146 16.34 -21.50 40.66
N GLU A 147 15.10 -21.94 40.82
CA GLU A 147 13.85 -21.19 40.67
C GLU A 147 13.85 -19.90 41.51
N GLU A 148 13.57 -18.76 40.89
CA GLU A 148 13.03 -17.59 41.61
C GLU A 148 11.83 -17.03 40.83
N GLU A 149 10.65 -17.50 41.23
CA GLU A 149 9.36 -16.86 40.95
C GLU A 149 9.17 -15.66 41.87
N LEU A 150 9.18 -14.43 41.33
CA LEU A 150 8.69 -13.20 41.96
C LEU A 150 8.45 -12.19 40.81
N ASP A 151 7.40 -11.38 40.70
CA ASP A 151 6.14 -11.19 41.40
C ASP A 151 5.30 -10.29 40.46
N ALA A 152 4.02 -10.59 40.29
CA ALA A 152 3.11 -9.85 39.43
C ALA A 152 2.69 -8.55 40.13
N GLY A 153 3.37 -7.44 39.78
CA GLY A 153 3.00 -6.10 40.23
C GLY A 153 2.05 -5.43 39.26
N GLU A 154 0.75 -5.52 39.56
CA GLU A 154 -0.34 -4.78 38.93
C GLU A 154 -0.07 -3.27 38.94
N ALA A 155 0.12 -2.66 37.77
CA ALA A 155 0.06 -1.22 37.61
C ALA A 155 -1.34 -0.86 37.08
N GLU A 156 -2.17 -0.46 38.04
CA GLU A 156 -3.51 0.08 37.89
C GLU A 156 -3.61 1.08 36.73
N LEU A 157 -4.59 0.82 35.85
CA LEU A 157 -5.05 1.74 34.82
C LEU A 157 -5.80 2.89 35.49
N ASP A 158 -5.37 4.13 35.26
CA ASP A 158 -6.11 5.33 35.63
C ASP A 158 -6.85 5.88 34.40
N PRO A 159 -8.16 5.63 34.23
CA PRO A 159 -8.98 6.33 33.25
C PRO A 159 -9.57 7.58 33.92
N GLY A 160 -8.80 8.66 33.95
CA GLY A 160 -9.30 9.98 34.31
C GLY A 160 -10.12 10.59 33.17
N GLU A 161 -11.43 10.38 33.21
CA GLU A 161 -12.41 11.22 32.52
C GLU A 161 -12.39 12.63 33.10
N GLU A 162 -12.17 13.66 32.29
CA GLU A 162 -12.60 15.03 32.60
C GLU A 162 -12.85 15.81 31.29
N GLY A 163 -14.10 16.25 31.08
CA GLY A 163 -14.38 17.53 30.39
C GLY A 163 -14.91 17.49 28.95
N LEU A 164 -16.15 17.02 28.78
CA LEU A 164 -17.01 17.50 27.70
C LEU A 164 -17.47 18.93 28.07
N ASP A 165 -16.94 19.96 27.41
CA ASP A 165 -17.49 21.31 27.50
C ASP A 165 -18.26 21.64 26.21
N ALA A 166 -19.58 21.68 26.36
CA ALA A 166 -20.51 22.17 25.38
C ALA A 166 -20.64 23.69 25.58
N GLY A 167 -20.21 24.45 24.57
CA GLY A 167 -20.49 25.88 24.43
C GLY A 167 -21.10 26.14 23.06
N GLU A 168 -22.42 26.28 23.05
CA GLU A 168 -23.26 26.77 21.95
C GLU A 168 -22.95 28.24 21.59
N ASP A 169 -23.55 28.63 20.45
CA ASP A 169 -23.83 29.97 19.92
C ASP A 169 -22.85 30.48 18.84
N ASP A 170 -23.23 30.42 17.56
CA ASP A 170 -24.14 31.33 16.83
C ASP A 170 -23.32 32.50 16.24
N ASP A 171 -23.14 32.52 14.92
CA ASP A 171 -23.08 33.76 14.13
C ASP A 171 -23.02 33.42 12.63
N LEU A 172 -24.23 33.31 12.08
CA LEU A 172 -24.68 33.82 10.79
C LEU A 172 -23.62 34.56 9.94
N LEU A 173 -23.27 33.99 8.79
CA LEU A 173 -22.94 34.79 7.61
C LEU A 173 -23.90 34.41 6.49
N ASP A 174 -25.03 35.09 6.56
CA ASP A 174 -25.84 35.51 5.43
C ASP A 174 -24.98 36.33 4.46
N SER A 175 -24.79 35.80 3.26
CA SER A 175 -24.58 36.60 2.07
C SER A 175 -25.34 35.93 0.94
N GLU A 176 -26.67 36.08 0.98
CA GLU A 176 -27.50 36.08 -0.21
C GLU A 176 -27.04 37.22 -1.15
N ASP A 177 -27.18 36.94 -2.45
CA ASP A 177 -27.37 37.83 -3.61
C ASP A 177 -26.35 37.78 -4.76
N ASP A 178 -26.98 37.70 -5.93
CA ASP A 178 -26.56 38.06 -7.29
C ASP A 178 -25.52 37.15 -7.99
N ASP A 179 -25.70 36.70 -9.24
CA ASP A 179 -26.84 36.63 -10.15
C ASP A 179 -26.30 35.99 -11.44
N LEU A 180 -27.16 35.22 -12.12
CA LEU A 180 -27.24 35.14 -13.58
C LEU A 180 -25.97 34.80 -14.39
N LEU A 181 -25.83 33.53 -14.77
CA LEU A 181 -25.52 33.20 -16.17
C LEU A 181 -26.45 32.10 -16.67
N ASP A 182 -27.55 32.60 -17.20
CA ASP A 182 -28.34 32.04 -18.29
C ASP A 182 -27.43 31.69 -19.48
N SER A 183 -27.42 30.42 -19.86
CA SER A 183 -27.04 29.95 -21.19
C SER A 183 -27.97 28.79 -21.56
N GLU A 184 -29.19 29.15 -21.95
CA GLU A 184 -30.00 28.38 -22.88
C GLU A 184 -29.32 28.38 -24.27
N ASP A 185 -28.90 27.21 -24.75
CA ASP A 185 -28.65 26.84 -26.17
C ASP A 185 -28.13 25.39 -26.18
N ASP A 186 -28.49 24.47 -27.05
CA ASP A 186 -29.67 24.23 -27.87
C ASP A 186 -29.54 22.72 -28.21
N GLU A 187 -30.69 22.06 -28.25
CA GLU A 187 -31.03 20.86 -29.02
C GLU A 187 -29.89 20.05 -29.70
N ASP A 188 -29.70 18.79 -29.28
CA ASP A 188 -29.58 17.69 -30.26
C ASP A 188 -30.12 16.38 -29.66
N ASP A 189 -31.24 15.98 -30.26
CA ASP A 189 -32.05 14.79 -30.06
C ASP A 189 -31.54 13.74 -31.04
N GLU A 190 -30.70 12.81 -30.57
CA GLU A 190 -30.41 11.58 -31.31
C GLU A 190 -31.00 10.41 -30.52
N GLU A 191 -32.25 10.07 -30.86
CA GLU A 191 -32.86 8.77 -30.57
C GLU A 191 -32.04 7.68 -31.28
N ASP A 192 -31.17 7.00 -30.53
CA ASP A 192 -30.52 5.77 -30.97
C ASP A 192 -31.38 4.58 -30.51
N ASP A 193 -32.43 4.29 -31.30
CA ASP A 193 -33.14 3.02 -31.27
C ASP A 193 -32.20 1.93 -31.84
N GLU A 194 -31.25 1.45 -31.03
CA GLU A 194 -30.57 0.20 -31.31
C GLU A 194 -31.50 -0.97 -30.94
N ASP A 195 -32.13 -1.56 -31.96
CA ASP A 195 -32.83 -2.85 -31.95
C ASP A 195 -32.09 -3.88 -31.07
N GLU A 196 -32.58 -4.13 -29.85
CA GLU A 196 -32.22 -5.34 -29.10
C GLU A 196 -32.76 -6.55 -29.87
N PRO A 197 -31.93 -7.54 -30.26
CA PRO A 197 -32.43 -8.75 -30.89
C PRO A 197 -33.26 -9.55 -29.86
N GLU A 198 -34.57 -9.61 -30.08
CA GLU A 198 -35.48 -10.55 -29.42
C GLU A 198 -34.87 -11.97 -29.44
N PRO A 199 -34.79 -12.67 -28.29
CA PRO A 199 -34.27 -14.03 -28.24
C PRO A 199 -35.20 -14.97 -29.00
N ASP A 200 -34.67 -15.66 -30.00
CA ASP A 200 -35.39 -16.71 -30.75
C ASP A 200 -35.99 -17.74 -29.78
N GLU A 201 -37.33 -17.77 -29.66
CA GLU A 201 -38.09 -18.73 -28.84
C GLU A 201 -37.98 -20.20 -29.32
N ASP A 202 -37.19 -20.46 -30.37
CA ASP A 202 -37.04 -21.76 -31.02
C ASP A 202 -35.63 -22.38 -30.88
N ALA A 203 -34.82 -21.88 -29.93
CA ALA A 203 -33.58 -22.54 -29.55
C ALA A 203 -33.90 -23.90 -28.89
N PRO A 204 -33.39 -25.04 -29.40
CA PRO A 204 -33.64 -26.32 -28.77
C PRO A 204 -33.03 -26.31 -27.37
N GLU A 205 -33.87 -26.49 -26.36
CA GLU A 205 -33.41 -26.73 -24.99
C GLU A 205 -32.43 -27.90 -25.03
N ALA A 206 -31.15 -27.62 -24.86
CA ALA A 206 -30.16 -28.64 -24.64
C ALA A 206 -30.56 -29.34 -23.35
N ALA A 207 -31.22 -30.49 -23.48
CA ALA A 207 -31.51 -31.39 -22.38
C ALA A 207 -30.18 -31.79 -21.76
N LEU A 208 -29.77 -31.06 -20.72
CA LEU A 208 -28.68 -31.45 -19.85
C LEU A 208 -29.16 -32.69 -19.11
N ASP A 209 -28.75 -33.85 -19.61
CA ASP A 209 -28.98 -35.14 -18.99
C ASP A 209 -28.36 -35.12 -17.60
N ALA A 210 -29.21 -35.09 -16.56
CA ALA A 210 -28.79 -34.93 -15.17
C ALA A 210 -27.95 -36.10 -14.64
N ASP A 211 -27.83 -37.18 -15.41
CA ASP A 211 -27.07 -38.39 -15.09
C ASP A 211 -25.59 -38.32 -15.52
N GLN A 212 -25.13 -37.20 -16.11
CA GLN A 212 -23.73 -36.99 -16.51
C GLN A 212 -23.03 -35.89 -15.70
N LEU A 213 -23.16 -35.96 -14.38
CA LEU A 213 -22.26 -35.24 -13.47
C LEU A 213 -21.06 -36.15 -13.19
N ASP A 214 -19.91 -35.80 -13.77
CA ASP A 214 -18.64 -36.42 -13.42
C ASP A 214 -18.45 -36.38 -11.90
N GLU A 215 -18.10 -37.53 -11.31
CA GLU A 215 -17.80 -37.67 -9.87
C GLU A 215 -16.83 -36.56 -9.47
N ALA A 216 -17.26 -35.69 -8.54
CA ALA A 216 -16.48 -34.52 -8.14
C ALA A 216 -15.08 -34.98 -7.69
N PRO A 217 -13.99 -34.38 -8.20
CA PRO A 217 -12.65 -34.79 -7.83
C PRO A 217 -12.45 -34.61 -6.32
N ASP A 218 -11.93 -35.64 -5.65
CA ASP A 218 -11.61 -35.61 -4.22
C ASP A 218 -10.77 -34.37 -3.88
N ASP A 219 -11.36 -33.40 -3.16
CA ASP A 219 -10.69 -32.15 -2.76
C ASP A 219 -9.60 -32.48 -1.72
N PRO A 220 -8.30 -32.34 -2.06
CA PRO A 220 -7.19 -32.66 -1.16
C PRO A 220 -7.16 -31.76 0.08
N ASN A 221 -7.89 -30.64 0.06
CA ASN A 221 -7.98 -29.69 1.15
C ASN A 221 -9.32 -29.77 1.91
N ALA A 222 -10.16 -30.77 1.64
CA ALA A 222 -11.44 -30.98 2.32
C ALA A 222 -11.29 -31.01 3.85
N HIS A 223 -10.19 -31.58 4.34
CA HIS A 223 -9.85 -31.66 5.78
C HIS A 223 -9.60 -30.30 6.45
N LYS A 224 -9.45 -29.20 5.69
CA LYS A 224 -9.28 -27.84 6.22
C LYS A 224 -10.55 -27.01 6.15
N ARG A 225 -11.64 -27.58 5.62
CA ARG A 225 -12.92 -26.87 5.50
C ARG A 225 -13.71 -27.08 6.80
N PHE A 226 -13.95 -25.99 7.50
CA PHE A 226 -14.85 -25.97 8.65
C PHE A 226 -16.25 -25.63 8.16
N TRP A 227 -17.22 -26.49 8.43
CA TRP A 227 -18.62 -26.22 8.17
C TRP A 227 -19.31 -25.86 9.49
N PHE A 228 -19.92 -24.68 9.54
CA PHE A 228 -20.64 -24.21 10.72
C PHE A 228 -22.14 -24.41 10.51
N GLU A 229 -22.72 -25.31 11.31
CA GLU A 229 -24.16 -25.55 11.33
C GLU A 229 -24.85 -24.41 12.11
N HIS A 230 -25.25 -23.33 11.43
CA HIS A 230 -26.17 -22.39 12.07
C HIS A 230 -27.56 -23.04 12.27
N ALA A 231 -28.04 -23.09 13.51
CA ALA A 231 -29.40 -23.52 13.81
C ALA A 231 -30.40 -22.44 13.39
N THR A 232 -30.63 -22.30 12.09
CA THR A 232 -31.68 -21.43 11.56
C THR A 232 -32.30 -22.11 10.35
N GLY A 233 -33.55 -22.52 10.50
CA GLY A 233 -34.39 -22.95 9.41
C GLY A 233 -34.66 -21.77 8.47
N ALA A 234 -33.79 -21.61 7.47
CA ALA A 234 -34.00 -20.91 6.21
C ALA A 234 -32.72 -21.13 5.39
N GLY A 235 -32.86 -21.62 4.15
CA GLY A 235 -31.75 -22.11 3.31
C GLY A 235 -30.56 -21.14 3.23
N LYS A 236 -29.37 -21.67 3.48
CA LYS A 236 -28.13 -20.88 3.53
C LYS A 236 -27.43 -20.96 2.18
N THR A 237 -27.28 -19.82 1.54
CA THR A 237 -26.38 -19.59 0.40
C THR A 237 -24.92 -19.86 0.81
N VAL A 238 -24.20 -20.57 -0.06
CA VAL A 238 -22.77 -20.88 0.08
C VAL A 238 -21.99 -19.80 -0.66
N ALA A 239 -21.26 -18.95 0.05
CA ALA A 239 -20.23 -18.09 -0.53
C ALA A 239 -18.85 -18.68 -0.17
N ALA A 240 -18.13 -19.21 -1.16
CA ALA A 240 -16.75 -19.63 -1.00
C ALA A 240 -15.83 -18.50 -1.50
N MET A 241 -15.15 -17.82 -0.58
CA MET A 241 -14.08 -16.88 -0.92
C MET A 241 -12.75 -17.64 -0.81
N GLY A 242 -12.14 -17.94 -1.95
CA GLY A 242 -10.81 -18.54 -2.03
C GLY A 242 -9.76 -17.43 -2.12
N PHE A 243 -8.86 -17.38 -1.14
CA PHE A 243 -7.67 -16.52 -1.19
C PHE A 243 -6.60 -17.20 -2.06
N VAL A 244 -6.10 -16.45 -3.06
CA VAL A 244 -4.89 -16.76 -3.84
C VAL A 244 -3.68 -16.14 -3.14
#